data_AF-A0A957KLV3-F1
#
_entry.id   AF-A0A957KLV3-F1
#
_cell.length_a   1.000
_cell.length_b   1.000
_cell.length_c   1.000
_cell.angle_alpha   90.00
_cell.angle_beta   90.00
_cell.angle_gamma   90.00
#
_symmetry.space_group_name_H-M   'P 1'
#
loop_
_entity.id
_entity.type
_entity.pdbx_description
1 polymer ?
#
loop_
_entity_poly.entity_id
_entity_poly.type
_entity_poly.pdbx_seq_one_letter_code
_entity_poly.pdbx_strand_id
1 'polypeptide(L)'
;MLKRMLLLISLLLTLALLVACGGGDEGSEGTDEGGETTEVEPTEAADEEEEVVVDEGEEEEMAEEEMAMIEPVRIAVVMPSAITDLAWSQSIFDALLRIQAEYGEDVVEIAYTEGMFNVTDAAAALRDYAADGYDIVIAHGTQF
;
A
#
# COMPACT_ATOMS: atom_id res chain seq x y z
N MET A 1 39.69 9.80 5.10
CA MET A 1 39.50 10.99 4.25
C MET A 1 38.45 10.76 3.17
N LEU A 2 38.50 9.63 2.45
CA LEU A 2 37.54 9.29 1.39
C LEU A 2 36.07 9.24 1.84
N LYS A 3 35.78 8.71 3.03
CA LYS A 3 34.40 8.69 3.60
C LYS A 3 33.83 10.09 3.91
N ARG A 4 34.68 11.03 4.37
CA ARG A 4 34.28 12.42 4.62
C ARG A 4 34.10 13.21 3.33
N MET A 5 34.90 12.89 2.30
CA MET A 5 34.79 13.47 0.97
C MET A 5 33.53 12.97 0.24
N LEU A 6 33.15 11.70 0.42
CA LEU A 6 31.94 11.12 -0.16
C LEU A 6 30.67 11.70 0.47
N LEU A 7 30.66 11.95 1.78
CA LEU A 7 29.58 12.64 2.49
C LEU A 7 29.39 14.09 2.03
N LEU A 8 30.48 14.83 1.77
CA LEU A 8 30.41 16.21 1.30
C LEU A 8 29.95 16.31 -0.17
N ILE A 9 30.28 15.33 -1.01
CA ILE A 9 29.80 15.27 -2.41
C ILE A 9 28.32 14.90 -2.47
N SER A 10 27.85 14.00 -1.59
CA SER A 10 26.42 13.66 -1.48
C SER A 10 25.56 14.86 -1.05
N LEU A 11 26.06 15.67 -0.10
CA LEU A 11 25.36 16.85 0.39
C LEU A 11 25.27 17.97 -0.66
N LEU A 12 26.28 18.06 -1.54
CA LEU A 12 26.36 19.07 -2.60
C LEU A 12 25.48 18.70 -3.81
N LEU A 13 25.26 17.41 -4.07
CA LEU A 13 24.32 16.94 -5.11
C LEU A 13 22.85 17.15 -4.70
N THR A 14 22.51 16.99 -3.42
CA THR A 14 21.11 17.16 -2.95
C THR A 14 20.66 18.62 -2.94
N LEU A 15 21.58 19.57 -2.76
CA LEU A 15 21.26 21.01 -2.75
C LEU A 15 20.99 21.57 -4.15
N ALA A 16 21.42 20.89 -5.21
CA ALA A 16 21.25 21.34 -6.60
C ALA A 16 19.89 21.01 -7.23
N LEU A 17 19.07 20.16 -6.58
CA LEU A 17 17.78 19.68 -7.13
C LEU A 17 16.55 20.47 -6.66
N LEU A 18 16.71 21.44 -5.74
CA LEU A 18 15.60 22.18 -5.12
C LEU A 18 15.25 23.52 -5.78
N VAL A 19 15.89 23.88 -6.91
CA VAL A 19 15.58 25.11 -7.64
C VAL A 19 15.35 24.79 -9.11
N ALA A 20 14.14 24.32 -9.44
CA ALA A 20 13.62 24.31 -10.81
C ALA A 20 12.07 24.18 -10.82
N CYS A 21 11.40 25.11 -11.50
CA CYS A 21 9.95 25.32 -11.72
C CYS A 21 9.15 25.83 -10.49
N GLY A 22 8.53 27.02 -10.50
CA GLY A 22 7.87 27.79 -11.57
C GLY A 22 6.37 27.83 -11.23
N GLY A 23 5.66 28.95 -11.07
CA GLY A 23 5.70 30.22 -11.78
C GLY A 23 4.72 30.17 -12.97
N GLY A 24 3.44 30.49 -12.75
CA GLY A 24 2.42 30.56 -13.81
C GLY A 24 1.00 30.78 -13.27
N ASP A 25 0.64 32.05 -13.07
CA ASP A 25 -0.71 32.60 -12.86
C ASP A 25 -1.30 32.94 -14.22
N GLU A 26 -2.44 32.35 -14.62
CA GLU A 26 -3.42 32.94 -15.56
C GLU A 26 -4.80 32.30 -15.29
N GLY A 27 -5.72 33.11 -14.76
CA GLY A 27 -7.12 32.76 -14.57
C GLY A 27 -7.95 32.89 -15.85
N SER A 28 -9.06 32.14 -15.90
CA SER A 28 -10.18 32.44 -16.80
C SER A 28 -11.49 31.95 -16.17
N GLU A 29 -12.43 32.88 -16.09
CA GLU A 29 -13.75 32.79 -15.46
C GLU A 29 -14.74 31.91 -16.23
N GLY A 30 -15.68 31.33 -15.50
CA GLY A 30 -16.86 30.66 -16.03
C GLY A 30 -17.91 30.44 -14.93
N THR A 31 -18.78 31.44 -14.77
CA THR A 31 -20.03 31.47 -14.00
C THR A 31 -20.94 30.26 -14.22
N ASP A 32 -21.61 29.78 -13.16
CA ASP A 32 -23.09 29.72 -13.11
C ASP A 32 -23.62 29.48 -11.68
N GLU A 33 -24.86 29.92 -11.49
CA GLU A 33 -25.58 30.24 -10.25
C GLU A 33 -26.00 29.08 -9.33
N GLY A 34 -26.27 29.45 -8.07
CA GLY A 34 -27.54 29.10 -7.43
C GLY A 34 -27.47 28.16 -6.22
N GLY A 35 -27.80 28.68 -5.03
CA GLY A 35 -28.05 27.82 -3.86
C GLY A 35 -27.97 28.52 -2.52
N GLU A 36 -29.04 29.23 -2.16
CA GLU A 36 -29.40 29.74 -0.84
C GLU A 36 -29.15 28.75 0.31
N THR A 37 -28.61 29.21 1.46
CA THR A 37 -29.18 29.01 2.80
C THR A 37 -28.39 29.79 3.88
N THR A 38 -29.08 30.78 4.46
CA THR A 38 -29.27 31.04 5.90
C THR A 38 -28.10 30.86 6.89
N GLU A 39 -27.68 32.01 7.41
CA GLU A 39 -26.96 32.26 8.68
C GLU A 39 -27.68 31.64 9.89
N VAL A 40 -26.96 30.86 10.73
CA VAL A 40 -27.08 30.93 12.21
C VAL A 40 -25.82 30.33 12.87
N GLU A 41 -25.07 31.16 13.59
CA GLU A 41 -24.41 30.76 14.85
C GLU A 41 -25.24 31.35 16.00
N PRO A 42 -25.04 31.01 17.30
CA PRO A 42 -24.22 29.97 17.93
C PRO A 42 -25.04 29.14 18.96
N THR A 43 -24.47 28.08 19.57
CA THR A 43 -24.54 27.89 21.03
C THR A 43 -23.64 26.74 21.48
N GLU A 44 -22.83 27.01 22.52
CA GLU A 44 -22.30 26.00 23.43
C GLU A 44 -23.43 25.20 24.07
N ALA A 45 -23.21 23.89 24.24
CA ALA A 45 -23.64 23.14 25.41
C ALA A 45 -22.77 21.88 25.51
N ALA A 46 -22.10 21.74 26.65
CA ALA A 46 -21.37 20.56 27.06
C ALA A 46 -22.25 19.32 27.05
N ASP A 47 -21.67 18.18 26.66
CA ASP A 47 -22.06 16.89 27.19
C ASP A 47 -20.81 16.00 27.25
N GLU A 48 -20.68 15.31 28.38
CA GLU A 48 -19.54 14.54 28.82
C GLU A 48 -19.49 13.22 28.04
N GLU A 49 -18.49 13.03 27.17
CA GLU A 49 -18.14 11.69 26.69
C GLU A 49 -17.01 11.16 27.57
N GLU A 50 -17.45 10.41 28.57
CA GLU A 50 -16.76 9.34 29.30
C GLU A 50 -15.45 8.91 28.61
N GLU A 51 -14.31 9.28 29.20
CA GLU A 51 -13.02 8.64 28.90
C GLU A 51 -13.15 7.16 29.28
N VAL A 52 -13.50 6.32 28.31
CA VAL A 52 -13.14 4.92 28.35
C VAL A 52 -11.62 4.89 28.24
N VAL A 53 -10.97 4.89 29.39
CA VAL A 53 -9.56 4.51 29.49
C VAL A 53 -9.52 3.03 29.13
N VAL A 54 -9.37 2.73 27.85
CA VAL A 54 -8.96 1.40 27.44
C VAL A 54 -7.51 1.27 27.86
N ASP A 55 -7.24 0.29 28.71
CA ASP A 55 -5.88 -0.06 29.11
C ASP A 55 -5.14 -0.53 27.84
N GLU A 56 -4.22 0.29 27.32
CA GLU A 56 -3.46 -0.01 26.10
C GLU A 56 -2.72 -1.36 26.17
N GLY A 57 -2.48 -1.88 27.38
CA GLY A 57 -1.87 -3.20 27.60
C GLY A 57 -2.82 -4.38 27.35
N GLU A 58 -4.13 -4.23 27.56
CA GLU A 58 -5.11 -5.30 27.32
C GLU A 58 -5.45 -5.44 25.83
N GLU A 59 -5.41 -4.34 25.05
CA GLU A 59 -5.58 -4.38 23.60
C GLU A 59 -4.39 -5.00 22.86
N GLU A 60 -3.16 -4.70 23.30
CA GLU A 60 -1.94 -5.29 22.72
C GLU A 60 -1.85 -6.81 22.99
N GLU A 61 -2.18 -7.28 24.20
CA GLU A 61 -2.17 -8.73 24.49
C GLU A 61 -3.26 -9.50 23.70
N MET A 62 -4.46 -8.93 23.52
CA MET A 62 -5.49 -9.60 22.71
C MET A 62 -5.15 -9.63 21.22
N ALA A 63 -4.50 -8.58 20.70
CA ALA A 63 -4.05 -8.55 19.30
C ALA A 63 -2.94 -9.59 19.04
N GLU A 64 -2.02 -9.77 19.99
CA GLU A 64 -1.00 -10.82 19.93
C GLU A 64 -1.60 -12.24 19.99
N GLU A 65 -2.60 -12.47 20.84
CA GLU A 65 -3.32 -13.76 20.89
C GLU A 65 -4.13 -14.03 19.62
N GLU A 66 -4.75 -13.00 19.02
CA GLU A 66 -5.51 -13.15 17.77
C GLU A 66 -4.58 -13.51 16.61
N MET A 67 -3.43 -12.84 16.48
CA MET A 67 -2.42 -13.17 15.47
C MET A 67 -1.87 -14.59 15.62
N ALA A 68 -1.67 -15.06 16.87
CA ALA A 68 -1.21 -16.42 17.15
C ALA A 68 -2.24 -17.51 16.79
N MET A 69 -3.51 -17.13 16.58
CA MET A 69 -4.61 -18.03 16.22
C MET A 69 -4.92 -18.05 14.71
N ILE A 70 -4.23 -17.25 13.89
CA ILE A 70 -4.42 -17.24 12.44
C ILE A 70 -3.77 -18.50 11.84
N GLU A 71 -4.58 -19.30 11.14
CA GLU A 71 -4.05 -20.44 10.37
C GLU A 71 -3.14 -19.95 9.24
N PRO A 72 -1.99 -20.59 8.97
CA PRO A 72 -1.12 -20.20 7.87
C PRO A 72 -1.85 -20.19 6.52
N VAL A 73 -1.69 -19.10 5.77
CA VAL A 73 -2.30 -18.88 4.45
C VAL A 73 -1.21 -18.84 3.38
N ARG A 74 -1.40 -19.63 2.33
CA ARG A 74 -0.50 -19.68 1.17
C ARG A 74 -1.10 -18.89 0.02
N ILE A 75 -0.41 -17.83 -0.39
CA ILE A 75 -0.84 -16.92 -1.45
C ILE A 75 0.09 -17.06 -2.65
N ALA A 76 -0.48 -17.34 -3.82
CA ALA A 76 0.22 -17.30 -5.10
C ALA A 76 -0.27 -16.12 -5.95
N VAL A 77 0.65 -15.41 -6.60
CA VAL A 77 0.32 -14.35 -7.56
C VAL A 77 0.99 -14.57 -8.92
N VAL A 78 0.20 -14.54 -9.99
CA VAL A 78 0.68 -14.60 -11.37
C VAL A 78 0.54 -13.21 -12.00
N MET A 79 1.63 -12.66 -12.53
CA MET A 79 1.72 -11.26 -12.94
C MET A 79 2.46 -11.08 -14.28
N PRO A 80 2.13 -10.05 -15.08
CA PRO A 80 2.63 -9.88 -16.43
C PRO A 80 4.08 -9.45 -16.48
N SER A 81 4.52 -8.63 -15.54
CA SER A 81 5.83 -7.98 -15.53
C SER A 81 6.62 -8.38 -14.29
N ALA A 82 7.80 -7.80 -14.14
CA ALA A 82 8.66 -8.06 -13.01
C ALA A 82 8.16 -7.35 -11.74
N ILE A 83 8.44 -7.89 -10.57
CA ILE A 83 8.25 -7.26 -9.25
C ILE A 83 9.12 -5.99 -9.06
N THR A 84 10.04 -5.74 -10.00
CA THR A 84 10.90 -4.55 -10.05
C THR A 84 10.49 -3.58 -11.15
N ASP A 85 9.29 -3.71 -11.71
CA ASP A 85 8.81 -2.89 -12.84
C ASP A 85 8.51 -1.43 -12.50
N LEU A 86 8.68 -1.01 -11.23
CA LEU A 86 8.42 0.36 -10.76
C LEU A 86 6.96 0.79 -10.96
N ALA A 87 6.04 -0.16 -11.12
CA ALA A 87 4.66 0.10 -11.45
C ALA A 87 3.73 -1.03 -11.00
N TRP A 88 3.19 -1.79 -11.97
CA TRP A 88 1.98 -2.58 -11.81
C TRP A 88 2.22 -3.86 -11.00
N SER A 89 3.19 -4.67 -11.40
CA SER A 89 3.48 -5.94 -10.75
C SER A 89 4.22 -5.72 -9.44
N GLN A 90 5.07 -4.70 -9.36
CA GLN A 90 5.64 -4.26 -8.09
C GLN A 90 4.55 -3.90 -7.08
N SER A 91 3.53 -3.12 -7.48
CA SER A 91 2.55 -2.60 -6.52
C SER A 91 1.77 -3.69 -5.77
N ILE A 92 1.40 -4.77 -6.46
CA ILE A 92 0.71 -5.89 -5.80
C ILE A 92 1.67 -6.72 -4.96
N PHE A 93 2.91 -6.91 -5.42
CA PHE A 93 3.90 -7.67 -4.66
C PHE A 93 4.28 -6.96 -3.36
N ASP A 94 4.50 -5.65 -3.42
CA ASP A 94 4.76 -4.81 -2.26
C ASP A 94 3.57 -4.83 -1.27
N ALA A 95 2.33 -4.93 -1.76
CA ALA A 95 1.16 -5.07 -0.90
C ALA A 95 1.14 -6.42 -0.16
N LEU A 96 1.49 -7.52 -0.85
CA LEU A 96 1.60 -8.84 -0.21
C LEU A 96 2.73 -8.86 0.84
N LEU A 97 3.87 -8.23 0.54
CA LEU A 97 4.97 -8.11 1.50
C LEU A 97 4.58 -7.31 2.75
N ARG A 98 3.72 -6.29 2.62
CA ARG A 98 3.21 -5.55 3.80
C ARG A 98 2.33 -6.42 4.68
N ILE A 99 1.44 -7.21 4.07
CA ILE A 99 0.60 -8.17 4.79
C ILE A 99 1.50 -9.20 5.49
N GLN A 100 2.49 -9.76 4.79
CA GLN A 100 3.44 -10.70 5.40
C GLN A 100 4.26 -10.05 6.53
N ALA A 101 4.65 -8.79 6.40
CA ALA A 101 5.35 -8.07 7.47
C ALA A 101 4.47 -7.81 8.70
N GLU A 102 3.16 -7.64 8.50
CA GLU A 102 2.18 -7.47 9.58
C GLU A 102 1.89 -8.78 10.31
N TYR A 103 1.69 -9.89 9.57
CA TYR A 103 1.25 -11.17 10.14
C TYR A 103 2.37 -12.21 10.37
N GLY A 104 3.54 -12.03 9.78
CA GLY A 104 4.66 -12.96 9.86
C GLY A 104 4.76 -13.91 8.65
N GLU A 105 5.99 -14.36 8.36
CA GLU A 105 6.27 -15.31 7.27
C GLU A 105 5.76 -16.73 7.56
N ASP A 106 5.55 -17.06 8.83
CA ASP A 106 4.96 -18.32 9.29
C ASP A 106 3.44 -18.36 9.13
N VAL A 107 2.79 -17.19 9.10
CA VAL A 107 1.36 -17.04 8.84
C VAL A 107 1.09 -16.80 7.36
N VAL A 108 1.91 -16.02 6.66
CA VAL A 108 1.68 -15.66 5.26
C VAL A 108 2.83 -16.17 4.38
N GLU A 109 2.60 -17.24 3.63
CA GLU A 109 3.53 -17.75 2.62
C GLU A 109 3.20 -17.14 1.25
N ILE A 110 4.19 -16.53 0.59
CA ILE A 110 4.02 -15.91 -0.73
C ILE A 110 4.80 -16.68 -1.79
N ALA A 111 4.13 -17.07 -2.86
CA ALA A 111 4.73 -17.48 -4.12
C ALA A 111 4.32 -16.54 -5.25
N TYR A 112 5.17 -16.40 -6.25
CA TYR A 112 4.87 -15.53 -7.39
C TYR A 112 5.48 -16.05 -8.69
N THR A 113 4.85 -15.66 -9.80
CA THR A 113 5.35 -15.89 -11.15
C THR A 113 5.27 -14.60 -11.96
N GLU A 114 6.43 -14.11 -12.43
CA GLU A 114 6.59 -12.91 -13.25
C GLU A 114 6.54 -13.23 -14.76
N GLY A 115 6.42 -12.18 -15.59
CA GLY A 115 6.64 -12.30 -17.04
C GLY A 115 5.49 -12.95 -17.82
N MET A 116 4.33 -13.10 -17.21
CA MET A 116 3.18 -13.78 -17.82
C MET A 116 2.35 -12.81 -18.67
N PHE A 117 2.82 -12.49 -19.89
CA PHE A 117 1.99 -11.77 -20.88
C PHE A 117 1.20 -12.71 -21.80
N ASN A 118 1.64 -13.97 -21.91
CA ASN A 118 0.93 -14.99 -22.66
C ASN A 118 -0.19 -15.59 -21.79
N VAL A 119 -1.44 -15.40 -22.22
CA VAL A 119 -2.64 -15.89 -21.51
C VAL A 119 -2.73 -17.39 -21.36
N THR A 120 -2.12 -18.16 -22.26
CA THR A 120 -2.12 -19.62 -22.16
C THR A 120 -1.16 -20.08 -21.08
N ASP A 121 0.03 -19.50 -21.04
CA ASP A 121 1.08 -19.83 -20.06
C ASP A 121 0.65 -19.40 -18.66
N ALA A 122 0.04 -18.20 -18.54
CA ALA A 122 -0.51 -17.72 -17.29
C ALA A 122 -1.64 -18.61 -16.75
N ALA A 123 -2.56 -19.04 -17.63
CA ALA A 123 -3.63 -19.94 -17.25
C ALA A 123 -3.13 -21.33 -16.83
N ALA A 124 -1.97 -21.77 -17.33
CA ALA A 124 -1.31 -22.99 -16.82
C ALA A 124 -0.77 -22.74 -15.40
N ALA A 125 0.03 -21.68 -15.20
CA ALA A 125 0.60 -21.34 -13.90
C ALA A 125 -0.49 -21.16 -12.80
N LEU A 126 -1.59 -20.49 -13.12
CA LEU A 126 -2.73 -20.32 -12.21
C LEU A 126 -3.34 -21.67 -11.77
N ARG A 127 -3.45 -22.63 -12.70
CA ARG A 127 -3.99 -23.96 -12.39
C ARG A 127 -2.99 -24.80 -11.60
N ASP A 128 -1.71 -24.66 -11.90
CA ASP A 128 -0.64 -25.37 -11.19
C ASP A 128 -0.62 -24.92 -9.71
N TYR A 129 -0.68 -23.61 -9.43
CA TYR A 129 -0.80 -23.12 -8.06
C TYR A 129 -2.07 -23.61 -7.34
N ALA A 130 -3.20 -23.66 -8.04
CA ALA A 130 -4.43 -24.22 -7.45
C ALA A 130 -4.29 -25.72 -7.15
N ALA A 131 -3.62 -26.48 -8.02
CA ALA A 131 -3.37 -27.91 -7.83
C ALA A 131 -2.35 -28.18 -6.70
N ASP A 132 -1.39 -27.27 -6.50
CA ASP A 132 -0.39 -27.29 -5.43
C ASP A 132 -0.95 -26.86 -4.06
N GLY A 133 -2.26 -26.56 -3.99
CA GLY A 133 -2.97 -26.29 -2.74
C GLY A 133 -2.65 -24.93 -2.13
N TYR A 134 -2.45 -23.90 -2.96
CA TYR A 134 -2.45 -22.51 -2.48
C TYR A 134 -3.88 -22.09 -2.15
N ASP A 135 -4.06 -21.44 -0.99
CA ASP A 135 -5.37 -21.02 -0.49
C ASP A 135 -5.93 -19.85 -1.29
N ILE A 136 -5.04 -18.94 -1.73
CA ILE A 136 -5.39 -17.79 -2.56
C ILE A 136 -4.51 -17.81 -3.80
N VAL A 137 -5.12 -17.78 -4.98
CA VAL A 137 -4.43 -17.65 -6.27
C VAL A 137 -4.91 -16.39 -6.97
N ILE A 138 -4.01 -15.42 -7.15
CA ILE A 138 -4.29 -14.09 -7.71
C ILE A 138 -3.81 -14.04 -9.16
N ALA A 139 -4.75 -13.80 -10.08
CA ALA A 139 -4.45 -13.48 -11.48
C ALA A 139 -4.32 -11.96 -11.67
N HIS A 140 -3.11 -11.43 -11.52
CA HIS A 140 -2.87 -9.98 -11.59
C HIS A 140 -2.51 -9.53 -13.00
N GLY A 141 -3.49 -9.39 -13.88
CA GLY A 141 -3.29 -8.86 -15.23
C GLY A 141 -4.62 -8.53 -15.87
N THR A 142 -4.70 -7.46 -16.65
CA THR A 142 -5.95 -7.05 -17.32
C THR A 142 -6.41 -8.04 -18.39
N GLN A 143 -5.53 -8.95 -18.79
CA GLN A 143 -5.71 -9.92 -19.86
C GLN A 143 -6.16 -11.32 -19.40
N PHE A 144 -6.27 -11.57 -18.08
CA PHE A 144 -6.68 -12.86 -17.51
C PHE A 144 -8.07 -12.78 -16.88
#